data_AF-A0AAE3CGC1-F1
#
_entry.id   AF-A0AAE3CGC1-F1
#
_cell.length_a   1.000
_cell.length_b   1.000
_cell.length_c   1.000
_cell.angle_alpha   90.00
_cell.angle_beta   90.00
_cell.angle_gamma   90.00
#
_symmetry.space_group_name_H-M   'P 1'
#
loop_
_entity.id
_entity.type
_entity.pdbx_description
1 polymer ?
#
loop_
_entity_poly.entity_id
_entity_poly.type
_entity_poly.pdbx_seq_one_letter_code
_entity_poly.pdbx_strand_id
1 'polypeptide(L)' 'MNEGYDELLKPKDVAKMFNITVKTLWQWQRRGIIKAVKLPTGKFCYPKSEVE' A
#
# COMPACT_ATOMS: atom_id res chain seq x y z
N MET A 1 3.56 -24.19 3.20
CA MET A 1 4.37 -22.97 3.39
C MET A 1 3.80 -21.90 2.48
N ASN A 2 2.97 -21.00 3.00
CA ASN A 2 2.57 -19.76 2.32
C ASN A 2 3.30 -18.65 3.06
N GLU A 3 4.51 -18.30 2.65
CA GLU A 3 5.39 -17.41 3.42
C GLU A 3 6.04 -16.39 2.49
N GLY A 4 5.25 -15.38 2.09
CA GLY A 4 5.73 -14.32 1.19
C GLY A 4 4.72 -13.23 0.83
N TYR A 5 3.50 -13.26 1.38
CA TYR A 5 2.42 -12.29 1.09
C TYR A 5 1.75 -11.75 2.37
N ASP A 6 2.41 -11.84 3.52
CA ASP A 6 1.69 -11.88 4.81
C ASP A 6 0.87 -10.62 5.12
N GLU A 7 1.27 -9.41 4.74
CA GLU A 7 0.43 -8.22 5.01
C GLU A 7 0.48 -7.18 3.87
N LEU A 8 0.10 -7.60 2.67
CA LEU A 8 -0.18 -6.67 1.58
C LEU A 8 -1.51 -5.94 1.83
N LEU A 9 -1.42 -4.72 2.34
CA LEU A 9 -2.56 -3.86 2.63
C LEU A 9 -3.11 -3.23 1.35
N LYS A 10 -4.44 -3.15 1.26
CA LYS A 10 -5.10 -2.45 0.15
C LYS A 10 -4.95 -0.95 0.34
N PRO A 11 -4.99 -0.15 -0.74
CA PRO A 11 -4.88 1.31 -0.66
C PRO A 11 -5.91 1.95 0.27
N LYS A 12 -7.11 1.36 0.37
CA LYS A 12 -8.17 1.83 1.27
C LYS A 12 -7.83 1.62 2.74
N ASP A 13 -7.22 0.49 3.08
CA ASP A 13 -6.88 0.16 4.47
C ASP A 13 -5.68 1.00 4.92
N VAL A 14 -4.67 1.15 4.07
CA VAL A 14 -3.54 2.05 4.31
C VAL A 14 -3.99 3.50 4.49
N ALA A 15 -4.88 3.98 3.63
CA ALA A 15 -5.43 5.33 3.77
C ALA A 15 -6.16 5.53 5.11
N LYS A 16 -6.89 4.51 5.59
CA LYS A 16 -7.54 4.55 6.92
C LYS A 16 -6.52 4.55 8.06
N MET A 17 -5.47 3.72 7.97
CA MET A 17 -4.43 3.65 9.01
C MET A 17 -3.71 4.99 9.19
N PHE A 18 -3.36 5.64 8.08
CA PHE A 18 -2.76 6.98 8.10
C PHE A 18 -3.77 8.12 8.32
N ASN A 19 -5.07 7.81 8.42
CA ASN A 19 -6.15 8.79 8.49
C ASN A 19 -6.10 9.84 7.36
N ILE A 20 -5.77 9.40 6.15
CA ILE A 20 -5.68 10.24 4.94
C ILE A 20 -6.66 9.75 3.87
N THR A 21 -6.82 10.56 2.82
CA THR A 21 -7.55 10.12 1.63
C THR A 21 -6.70 9.20 0.75
N VAL A 22 -7.35 8.30 0.00
CA VAL A 22 -6.68 7.47 -1.02
C VAL A 22 -5.99 8.35 -2.08
N LYS A 23 -6.52 9.56 -2.34
CA LYS A 23 -5.89 10.54 -3.25
C LYS A 23 -4.54 10.99 -2.70
N THR A 24 -4.46 11.29 -1.40
CA THR A 24 -3.20 11.64 -0.71
C THR A 24 -2.20 10.49 -0.80
N LEU A 25 -2.65 9.27 -0.52
CA LEU A 25 -1.82 8.06 -0.62
C LEU A 25 -1.25 7.88 -2.05
N TRP A 26 -2.05 8.12 -3.08
CA TRP A 26 -1.60 8.06 -4.47
C TRP A 26 -0.56 9.14 -4.81
N GLN A 27 -0.71 10.35 -4.26
CA GLN A 27 0.31 11.40 -4.40
C GLN A 27 1.62 11.00 -3.72
N TRP A 28 1.56 10.37 -2.54
CA TRP A 28 2.73 9.86 -1.84
C TRP A 28 3.44 8.78 -2.65
N GLN A 29 2.69 7.83 -3.21
CA GLN A 29 3.23 6.81 -4.10
C GLN A 29 3.93 7.44 -5.31
N ARG A 30 3.30 8.43 -5.97
CA ARG A 30 3.91 9.14 -7.11
C ARG A 30 5.15 9.94 -6.77
N ARG A 31 5.24 10.42 -5.52
CA ARG A 31 6.40 11.15 -5.01
C ARG A 31 7.49 10.23 -4.47
N GLY A 32 7.24 8.92 -4.39
CA GLY A 32 8.17 7.94 -3.83
C GLY A 32 8.26 7.96 -2.29
N ILE A 33 7.29 8.57 -1.61
CA ILE A 33 7.22 8.65 -0.14
C ILE A 33 6.87 7.27 0.45
N ILE A 34 6.01 6.52 -0.25
CA ILE A 34 5.60 5.18 0.14
C ILE A 34 5.74 4.25 -1.06
N LYS A 35 6.28 3.05 -0.84
CA LYS A 35 6.42 2.04 -1.89
C LYS A 35 5.16 1.18 -1.98
N ALA A 36 4.68 0.99 -3.20
CA ALA A 36 3.58 0.09 -3.50
C ALA A 36 4.06 -1.03 -4.43
N VAL A 37 3.59 -2.24 -4.18
CA VAL A 37 3.79 -3.40 -5.04
C VAL A 37 2.60 -3.51 -5.99
N LYS A 38 2.89 -3.57 -7.29
CA LYS A 38 1.86 -3.83 -8.30
C LYS A 38 1.68 -5.32 -8.46
N LEU A 39 0.48 -5.82 -8.15
CA LEU A 39 0.11 -7.20 -8.38
C LEU A 39 -0.04 -7.50 -9.89
N PRO A 40 0.11 -8.76 -10.33
CA PRO A 40 -0.12 -9.15 -11.72
C PRO A 40 -1.55 -8.85 -12.19
N THR A 41 -2.50 -8.70 -11.26
CA THR A 41 -3.88 -8.27 -11.52
C THR A 41 -4.03 -6.77 -11.81
N GLY A 42 -2.93 -5.99 -11.76
CA GLY A 42 -2.93 -4.55 -11.97
C GLY A 42 -3.28 -3.71 -10.74
N LYS A 43 -3.63 -4.34 -9.63
CA LYS A 43 -3.92 -3.65 -8.36
C LYS A 43 -2.64 -3.30 -7.61
N PHE A 44 -2.64 -2.15 -6.94
CA PHE A 44 -1.57 -1.75 -6.03
C PHE A 44 -1.88 -2.25 -4.62
N CYS A 45 -0.89 -2.85 -3.99
CA CYS A 45 -0.89 -3.22 -2.59
C CYS A 45 0.34 -2.61 -1.91
N TYR A 46 0.24 -2.38 -0.61
CA TYR A 46 1.30 -1.77 0.18
C TYR A 46 1.81 -2.79 1.18
N PRO A 47 3.13 -3.01 1.26
CA PRO A 47 3.67 -3.85 2.32
C PRO A 47 3.46 -3.14 3.66
N LYS A 48 3.02 -3.87 4.68
CA LYS A 48 2.81 -3.32 6.02
C LYS A 48 4.05 -2.66 6.62
N SER A 49 5.26 -3.10 6.26
CA SER A 49 6.52 -2.47 6.68
C SER A 49 6.67 -1.01 6.25
N GLU A 50 5.90 -0.53 5.26
CA GLU A 50 5.87 0.89 4.87
C GLU A 50 4.77 1.68 5.61
N VAL A 51 3.98 1.00 6.45
CA VAL A 51 2.82 1.54 7.16
C VAL A 51 3.01 1.54 8.69
N GLU A 52 3.93 0.73 9.21
CA GLU A 52 4.44 0.78 10.59
C GLU A 52 5.54 1.84 10.76
#